data_AF-A0A951IPI5-F1
#
_entry.id   AF-A0A951IPI5-F1
#
_cell.length_a   1.000
_cell.length_b   1.000
_cell.length_c   1.000
_cell.angle_alpha   90.00
_cell.angle_beta   90.00
_cell.angle_gamma   90.00
#
_symmetry.space_group_name_H-M   'P 1'
#
loop_
_entity.id
_entity.type
_entity.pdbx_description
1 polymer ?
#
loop_
_entity_poly.entity_id
_entity_poly.type
_entity_poly.pdbx_seq_one_letter_code
_entity_poly.pdbx_strand_id
1 'polypeptide(L)' 'MRLLIALLIIIYLVGVGVELSPTIQTKWSGASASELVASVVQELPDAMAWPARLLHRMTDRADHI' A
#
# COMPACT_ATOMS: atom_id res chain seq x y z
N MET A 1 -7.21 17.41 -18.17
CA MET A 1 -6.31 17.74 -17.05
C MET A 1 -6.83 17.18 -15.72
N ARG A 2 -7.90 17.71 -15.11
CA ARG A 2 -8.42 17.24 -13.80
C ARG A 2 -8.79 15.75 -13.73
N LEU A 3 -9.31 15.19 -14.82
CA LEU A 3 -9.76 13.79 -14.86
C LEU A 3 -8.60 12.78 -14.79
N LEU A 4 -7.47 13.09 -15.43
CA LEU A 4 -6.25 12.27 -15.37
C LEU A 4 -5.64 12.31 -13.96
N ILE A 5 -5.62 13.48 -13.32
CA ILE A 5 -5.13 13.64 -11.96
C ILE A 5 -6.00 12.82 -10.98
N ALA A 6 -7.32 12.90 -11.12
CA ALA A 6 -8.23 12.11 -10.29
C ALA A 6 -8.00 10.61 -10.48
N LEU A 7 -7.79 10.15 -11.72
CA LEU A 7 -7.49 8.75 -12.01
C LEU A 7 -6.18 8.30 -11.32
N LEU A 8 -5.12 9.10 -11.42
CA LEU A 8 -3.84 8.80 -10.77
C LEU A 8 -3.96 8.72 -9.25
N ILE A 9 -4.75 9.62 -8.64
CA ILE A 9 -5.02 9.61 -7.20
C ILE A 9 -5.77 8.34 -6.80
N ILE A 10 -6.79 7.93 -7.58
CA ILE A 10 -7.55 6.69 -7.31
C ILE A 10 -6.62 5.48 -7.36
N ILE A 11 -5.80 5.36 -8.41
CA ILE A 11 -4.82 4.27 -8.55
C ILE A 11 -3.86 4.26 -7.36
N TYR A 12 -3.37 5.42 -6.95
CA TYR A 12 -2.49 5.57 -5.80
C TYR A 12 -3.14 5.11 -4.49
N LEU A 13 -4.36 5.54 -4.22
CA LEU A 13 -5.11 5.16 -3.01
C LEU A 13 -5.42 3.67 -2.98
N VAL A 14 -5.76 3.07 -4.13
CA VAL A 14 -5.98 1.63 -4.24
C VAL A 14 -4.69 0.87 -3.93
N GLY A 15 -3.55 1.29 -4.48
CA GLY A 15 -2.26 0.66 -4.21
C GLY A 15 -1.86 0.71 -2.73
N VAL A 16 -2.03 1.87 -2.09
CA VAL A 16 -1.80 2.04 -0.65
C VAL A 16 -2.73 1.15 0.18
N GLY A 17 -4.00 1.05 -0.19
CA GLY A 17 -4.97 0.19 0.48
C GLY A 17 -4.66 -1.30 0.36
N VAL A 18 -4.12 -1.74 -0.79
CA VAL A 18 -3.70 -3.13 -0.99
C VAL A 18 -2.52 -3.49 -0.09
N GLU A 19 -1.52 -2.60 0.04
CA GLU A 19 -0.35 -2.86 0.90
C GLU A 19 -0.72 -2.84 2.40
N LEU A 20 -1.67 -1.99 2.81
CA LEU A 20 -2.17 -1.94 4.20
C LEU A 20 -3.15 -3.06 4.55
N SER A 21 -3.79 -3.68 3.56
CA SER A 21 -4.78 -4.76 3.74
C SER A 21 -4.29 -5.90 4.66
N PRO A 22 -3.09 -6.49 4.47
CA PRO A 22 -2.59 -7.54 5.36
C PRO A 22 -2.37 -7.07 6.80
N THR A 23 -1.90 -5.82 7.01
CA THR A 23 -1.75 -5.23 8.35
C THR A 23 -3.09 -5.10 9.04
N ILE A 24 -4.11 -4.62 8.32
CA ILE A 24 -5.47 -4.50 8.83
C ILE A 24 -6.02 -5.88 9.17
N GLN A 25 -5.93 -6.85 8.25
CA GLN A 25 -6.45 -8.20 8.44
C GLN A 25 -5.80 -8.93 9.64
N THR A 26 -4.49 -8.74 9.84
CA THR A 26 -3.73 -9.36 10.94
C THR A 26 -4.12 -8.78 12.30
N LYS A 27 -4.36 -7.47 12.37
CA LYS A 27 -4.65 -6.77 13.63
C LYS A 27 -6.16 -6.73 13.94
N TRP A 28 -7.02 -6.94 12.93
CA TRP A 28 -8.48 -6.93 13.07
C TRP A 28 -9.04 -8.02 13.99
N SER A 29 -8.41 -9.20 14.04
CA SER A 29 -8.91 -10.34 14.82
C SER A 29 -8.45 -10.36 16.28
N GLY A 30 -7.50 -9.51 16.69
CA GLY A 30 -6.86 -9.63 18.00
C GLY A 30 -6.30 -8.36 18.64
N ALA A 31 -6.25 -7.23 17.94
CA ALA A 31 -5.72 -5.98 18.48
C ALA A 31 -6.81 -4.94 18.74
N SER A 32 -6.57 -4.04 19.69
CA SER A 32 -7.45 -2.91 19.94
C SER A 32 -7.49 -1.96 18.72
N ALA A 33 -8.60 -1.23 18.53
CA ALA A 33 -8.72 -0.26 17.43
C ALA A 33 -7.58 0.79 17.44
N SER A 34 -7.10 1.16 18.63
CA SER A 34 -5.93 2.03 18.83
C SER A 34 -4.62 1.42 18.31
N GLU A 35 -4.37 0.14 18.56
CA GLU A 35 -3.19 -0.56 18.04
C GLU A 35 -3.27 -0.78 16.53
N LEU A 36 -4.48 -0.96 16.02
CA LEU A 36 -4.77 -1.02 14.58
C LEU A 36 -4.38 0.30 13.90
N VAL A 37 -4.85 1.43 14.44
CA VAL A 37 -4.51 2.76 13.93
C VAL A 37 -3.02 3.05 14.06
N ALA A 38 -2.40 2.72 15.20
CA ALA A 38 -0.96 2.90 15.38
C ALA A 38 -0.15 2.05 14.38
N SER A 39 -0.56 0.80 14.13
CA SER A 39 0.08 -0.07 13.13
C SER A 39 -0.11 0.47 11.72
N VAL A 40 -1.31 0.94 11.37
CA VAL A 40 -1.57 1.58 10.07
C VAL A 40 -0.71 2.82 9.91
N VAL A 41 -0.58 3.67 10.92
CA VAL A 41 0.27 4.87 10.86
C VAL A 41 1.76 4.53 10.72
N GLN A 42 2.23 3.46 11.36
CA GLN A 42 3.61 2.99 11.22
C GLN A 42 3.89 2.38 9.84
N GLU A 43 2.93 1.65 9.28
CA GLU A 43 3.05 0.99 7.97
C GLU A 43 2.68 1.93 6.81
N LEU A 44 2.03 3.07 7.07
CA LEU A 44 1.61 4.02 6.05
C LEU A 44 2.76 4.58 5.20
N PRO A 45 3.91 5.02 5.76
CA PRO A 45 5.04 5.51 4.96
C PRO A 45 5.58 4.42 4.04
N ASP A 46 5.56 3.18 4.53
CA ASP A 46 6.01 2.00 3.82
C ASP A 46 5.06 1.65 2.66
N ALA A 47 3.75 1.69 2.93
CA ALA A 47 2.69 1.54 1.94
C ALA A 47 2.67 2.65 0.90
N MET A 48 3.08 3.88 1.23
CA MET A 48 3.23 4.97 0.26
C MET A 48 4.37 4.71 -0.75
N ALA A 49 5.36 3.89 -0.39
CA ALA A 49 6.46 3.49 -1.27
C ALA A 49 6.09 2.32 -2.22
N TRP A 50 4.82 1.90 -2.25
CA TRP A 50 4.33 0.81 -3.12
C TRP A 50 4.71 0.94 -4.61
N PRO A 51 4.75 2.14 -5.26
CA PRO A 51 5.08 2.21 -6.68
C PRO A 51 6.53 1.81 -6.95
N ALA A 52 7.44 2.17 -6.03
CA ALA A 52 8.85 1.81 -6.13
C ALA A 52 9.06 0.30 -5.95
N ARG A 53 8.32 -0.34 -5.03
CA ARG A 53 8.33 -1.81 -4.88
C ARG A 53 7.77 -2.50 -6.10
N LEU A 54 6.66 -2.00 -6.63
CA LEU A 54 6.04 -2.59 -7.80
C LEU A 54 7.00 -2.54 -9.00
N LEU A 55 7.66 -1.39 -9.20
CA LEU A 55 8.69 -1.23 -10.22
C LEU A 55 9.87 -2.19 -9.98
N HIS A 56 10.38 -2.28 -8.76
CA HIS A 56 11.47 -3.18 -8.39
C HIS A 56 11.11 -4.65 -8.65
N ARG A 57 9.90 -5.10 -8.27
CA ARG A 57 9.41 -6.47 -8.55
C ARG A 57 9.26 -6.75 -10.05
N MET A 58 8.89 -5.75 -10.84
CA MET A 58 8.82 -5.90 -12.29
C MET A 58 10.22 -6.01 -12.90
N THR A 59 11.18 -5.21 -12.42
CA THR A 59 12.59 -5.27 -12.84
C THR A 59 13.24 -6.60 -12.47
N ASP A 60 13.12 -7.05 -11.22
CA ASP A 60 13.63 -8.36 -10.77
C ASP A 60 13.04 -9.52 -11.58
N ARG A 61 11.77 -9.43 -11.95
CA ARG A 61 11.12 -10.44 -12.79
C ARG A 61 11.61 -10.41 -14.24
N ALA A 62 12.04 -9.27 -14.76
CA ALA A 62 12.59 -9.15 -16.11
C ALA A 62 14.03 -9.69 -16.21
N ASP A 63 14.83 -9.58 -15.14
CA ASP A 63 16.21 -10.10 -15.11
C ASP A 63 16.30 -11.63 -14.99
N HIS A 64 15.19 -12.30 -14.66
CA HIS A 64 15.11 -13.75 -14.51
C HIS A 64 14.51 -14.49 -15.73
N ILE A 65 14.35 -13.83 -16.89
CA ILE A 65 13.81 -14.40 -18.14
C ILE A 65 14.90 -14.59 -19.20
#